data_AF-A0A935PME6-F1
#
_entry.id   AF-A0A935PME6-F1
#
_cell.length_a   1.000
_cell.length_b   1.000
_cell.length_c   1.000
_cell.angle_alpha   90.00
_cell.angle_beta   90.00
_cell.angle_gamma   90.00
#
_symmetry.space_group_name_H-M   'P 1'
#
loop_
_entity.id
_entity.type
_entity.pdbx_description
1 polymer ?
#
loop_
_entity_poly.entity_id
_entity_poly.type
_entity_poly.pdbx_seq_one_letter_code
_entity_poly.pdbx_strand_id
1 'polypeptide(L)'
;MTPKELKLLKSDSPLVADVITGMDLADPAPRTLVLGVTAELHTWHVYLGRDGAIHRVVYDAGGVRLSHTPEERIAANADYVPARRACPEACDFEFCLKLRQHGLALPFAAWDGMRDGAQAFHGLLDEELEDARPVAMCAA
;
A
#
# COMPACT_ATOMS: atom_id res chain seq x y z
N MET A 1 2.51 1.05 11.83
CA MET A 1 2.91 2.27 12.61
C MET A 1 2.30 2.22 14.00
N THR A 2 2.61 3.14 14.92
CA THR A 2 2.02 3.24 16.28
C THR A 2 0.91 4.30 16.39
N PRO A 3 0.10 4.33 17.47
CA PRO A 3 -0.91 5.38 17.66
C PRO A 3 -0.33 6.80 17.76
N LYS A 4 0.89 6.95 18.28
CA LYS A 4 1.56 8.26 18.42
C LYS A 4 2.00 8.79 17.04
N GLU A 5 2.54 7.91 16.20
CA GLU A 5 2.90 8.18 14.81
C GLU A 5 1.68 8.57 13.96
N LEU A 6 0.57 7.83 14.11
CA LEU A 6 -0.69 8.18 13.42
C LEU A 6 -1.19 9.58 13.77
N LYS A 7 -1.02 10.04 15.03
CA LYS A 7 -1.35 11.41 15.44
C LYS A 7 -0.44 12.43 14.78
N LEU A 8 0.86 12.13 14.68
CA LEU A 8 1.81 13.03 14.02
C LEU A 8 1.39 13.28 12.58
N LEU A 9 1.00 12.25 11.83
CA LEU A 9 0.56 12.35 10.43
C LEU A 9 -0.63 13.30 10.18
N LYS A 10 -1.40 13.66 11.20
CA LYS A 10 -2.58 14.55 11.06
C LYS A 10 -2.25 16.05 11.07
N SER A 11 -0.98 16.44 11.20
CA SER A 11 -0.54 17.85 11.17
C SER A 11 -0.05 18.32 9.78
N ASP A 12 -0.06 19.63 9.52
CA ASP A 12 0.38 20.21 8.24
C ASP A 12 1.89 20.03 7.97
N SER A 13 2.29 19.96 6.69
CA SER A 13 3.68 19.87 6.22
C SER A 13 3.85 20.47 4.80
N PRO A 14 5.04 21.00 4.46
CA PRO A 14 5.32 21.56 3.12
C PRO A 14 5.33 20.48 2.03
N LEU A 15 5.06 20.86 0.78
CA LEU A 15 4.86 19.99 -0.40
C LEU A 15 6.14 19.77 -1.23
N VAL A 16 6.36 18.54 -1.70
CA VAL A 16 7.41 18.15 -2.68
C VAL A 16 6.78 17.44 -3.89
N ALA A 17 7.37 17.56 -5.09
CA ALA A 17 6.71 17.22 -6.36
C ALA A 17 7.08 15.87 -7.00
N ASP A 18 8.12 15.17 -6.54
CA ASP A 18 8.59 13.92 -7.19
C ASP A 18 7.79 12.69 -6.74
N VAL A 19 7.73 11.66 -7.59
CA VAL A 19 7.15 10.35 -7.23
C VAL A 19 8.12 9.64 -6.29
N ILE A 20 7.62 9.20 -5.14
CA ILE A 20 8.40 8.46 -4.15
C ILE A 20 8.73 7.09 -4.73
N THR A 21 10.00 6.71 -4.67
CA THR A 21 10.55 5.42 -5.08
C THR A 21 11.11 4.67 -3.88
N GLY A 22 11.45 3.40 -4.04
CA GLY A 22 12.12 2.61 -3.00
C GLY A 22 13.46 3.21 -2.57
N MET A 23 14.16 3.91 -3.47
CA MET A 23 15.42 4.59 -3.20
C MET A 23 15.27 5.79 -2.27
N ASP A 24 14.07 6.34 -2.13
CA ASP A 24 13.82 7.46 -1.22
C ASP A 24 13.69 6.99 0.23
N LEU A 25 13.56 5.68 0.49
CA LEU A 25 13.37 5.12 1.81
C LEU A 25 14.70 4.93 2.54
N ALA A 26 14.75 5.39 3.79
CA ALA A 26 15.92 5.29 4.65
C ALA A 26 16.17 3.83 5.08
N ASP A 27 15.10 3.08 5.33
CA ASP A 27 15.18 1.63 5.53
C ASP A 27 14.93 0.90 4.20
N PRO A 28 15.93 0.18 3.63
CA PRO A 28 15.75 -0.59 2.41
C PRO A 28 15.14 -1.98 2.67
N ALA A 29 14.82 -2.33 3.93
CA ALA A 29 14.27 -3.64 4.26
C ALA A 29 12.87 -3.84 3.61
N PRO A 30 12.66 -4.95 2.89
CA PRO A 30 11.38 -5.26 2.27
C PRO A 30 10.26 -5.35 3.31
N ARG A 31 9.18 -4.61 3.08
CA ARG A 31 8.05 -4.48 4.02
C ARG A 31 6.80 -3.93 3.36
N THR A 32 5.65 -4.12 4.00
CA THR A 32 4.43 -3.40 3.65
C THR A 32 4.61 -1.91 3.93
N LEU A 33 4.30 -1.08 2.93
CA LEU A 33 4.31 0.37 3.04
C LEU A 33 2.91 0.92 3.31
N VAL A 34 1.91 0.42 2.58
CA VAL A 34 0.50 0.76 2.79
C VAL A 34 -0.35 -0.50 2.62
N LEU A 35 -1.20 -0.78 3.60
CA LEU A 35 -2.26 -1.77 3.46
C LEU A 35 -3.62 -1.08 3.63
N GLY A 36 -4.54 -1.35 2.72
CA GLY A 36 -5.87 -0.79 2.74
C GLY A 36 -6.85 -1.61 1.91
N VAL A 37 -7.98 -0.98 1.61
CA VAL A 37 -9.02 -1.57 0.76
C VAL A 37 -9.55 -0.56 -0.25
N THR A 38 -9.99 -1.06 -1.40
CA THR A 38 -10.71 -0.29 -2.42
C THR A 38 -12.17 -0.05 -2.02
N ALA A 39 -12.91 0.69 -2.83
CA ALA A 39 -14.34 0.89 -2.64
C ALA A 39 -15.12 -0.44 -2.72
N GLU A 40 -14.69 -1.31 -3.64
CA GLU A 40 -15.20 -2.66 -3.94
C GLU A 40 -14.75 -3.72 -2.92
N LEU A 41 -14.08 -3.32 -1.84
CA LEU A 41 -13.57 -4.20 -0.77
C LEU A 41 -12.47 -5.17 -1.22
N HIS A 42 -11.77 -4.86 -2.31
CA HIS A 42 -10.53 -5.56 -2.67
C HIS A 42 -9.39 -5.07 -1.80
N THR A 43 -8.41 -5.94 -1.56
CA THR A 43 -7.20 -5.56 -0.83
C THR A 43 -6.36 -4.65 -1.70
N TRP A 44 -5.92 -3.53 -1.13
CA TRP A 44 -4.95 -2.61 -1.71
C TRP A 44 -3.66 -2.74 -0.93
N HIS A 45 -2.60 -3.20 -1.58
CA HIS A 45 -1.32 -3.45 -0.93
C HIS A 45 -0.19 -2.78 -1.69
N VAL A 46 0.50 -1.86 -1.01
CA VAL A 46 1.74 -1.23 -1.45
C VAL A 46 2.86 -1.75 -0.58
N TYR A 47 3.92 -2.25 -1.17
CA TYR A 47 5.05 -2.82 -0.44
C TYR A 47 6.38 -2.53 -1.13
N LEU A 48 7.45 -2.49 -0.34
CA LEU A 48 8.83 -2.50 -0.84
C LEU A 48 9.25 -3.95 -1.08
N GLY A 49 9.55 -4.29 -2.33
CA GLY A 49 9.99 -5.61 -2.75
C GLY A 49 11.43 -5.93 -2.35
N ARG A 50 11.83 -7.19 -2.55
CA ARG A 50 13.21 -7.65 -2.31
C ARG A 50 14.21 -7.11 -3.33
N ASP A 51 13.71 -6.64 -4.46
CA ASP A 51 14.43 -5.95 -5.51
C ASP A 51 14.68 -4.45 -5.20
N GLY A 52 14.13 -3.96 -4.09
CA GLY A 52 14.23 -2.56 -3.68
C GLY A 52 13.26 -1.64 -4.41
N ALA A 53 12.31 -2.18 -5.18
CA ALA A 53 11.28 -1.41 -5.88
C ALA A 53 9.95 -1.43 -5.11
N ILE A 54 9.17 -0.36 -5.25
CA ILE A 54 7.80 -0.32 -4.73
C ILE A 54 6.86 -1.04 -5.69
N HIS A 55 6.02 -1.93 -5.16
CA HIS A 55 4.94 -2.56 -5.90
C HIS A 55 3.59 -2.16 -5.31
N ARG A 56 2.62 -1.91 -6.18
CA ARG A 56 1.21 -1.76 -5.81
C ARG A 56 0.39 -2.89 -6.44
N VAL A 57 -0.18 -3.75 -5.61
CA VAL A 57 -1.10 -4.82 -6.02
C VAL A 57 -2.50 -4.57 -5.48
N VAL A 58 -3.50 -4.97 -6.27
CA VAL A 58 -4.89 -5.05 -5.86
C VAL A 58 -5.37 -6.48 -6.12
N TYR A 59 -5.95 -7.11 -5.11
CA TYR A 59 -6.41 -8.49 -5.19
C TYR A 59 -7.68 -8.73 -4.37
N ASP A 60 -8.44 -9.76 -4.73
CA ASP A 60 -9.67 -10.11 -4.03
C ASP A 60 -9.42 -10.91 -2.73
N ALA A 61 -10.48 -11.29 -2.02
CA ALA A 61 -10.36 -12.06 -0.78
C ALA A 61 -9.80 -13.49 -1.00
N GLY A 62 -9.82 -13.99 -2.24
CA GLY A 62 -9.27 -15.29 -2.61
C GLY A 62 -7.79 -15.25 -3.02
N GLY A 63 -7.16 -14.07 -3.02
CA GLY A 63 -5.77 -13.91 -3.49
C GLY A 63 -5.65 -13.87 -5.01
N VAL A 64 -6.75 -13.60 -5.73
CA VAL A 64 -6.71 -13.41 -7.18
C VAL A 64 -6.27 -11.97 -7.49
N ARG A 65 -5.19 -11.84 -8.25
CA ARG A 65 -4.67 -10.56 -8.73
C ARG A 65 -5.66 -9.88 -9.66
N LEU A 66 -6.10 -8.70 -9.26
CA LEU A 66 -6.94 -7.82 -10.08
C LEU A 66 -6.10 -6.79 -10.82
N SER A 67 -5.02 -6.31 -10.20
CA SER A 67 -4.05 -5.46 -10.89
C SER A 67 -2.71 -5.42 -10.16
N HIS A 68 -1.63 -5.21 -10.91
CA HIS A 68 -0.28 -4.98 -10.42
C HIS A 68 0.32 -3.79 -11.16
N THR A 69 0.91 -2.88 -10.38
CA THR A 69 1.66 -1.73 -10.89
C THR A 69 3.04 -1.77 -10.24
N PRO A 70 4.09 -2.13 -10.99
CA PRO A 70 5.47 -2.01 -10.52
C PRO A 70 5.92 -0.54 -10.51
N GLU A 71 6.96 -0.22 -9.75
CA GLU A 71 7.44 1.14 -9.47
C GLU A 71 7.59 1.99 -10.74
N GLU A 72 8.18 1.44 -11.80
CA GLU A 72 8.43 2.14 -13.04
C GLU A 72 7.16 2.54 -13.81
N ARG A 73 6.00 2.01 -13.41
CA ARG A 73 4.68 2.34 -13.97
C ARG A 73 3.83 3.20 -13.04
N ILE A 74 4.34 3.58 -11.87
CA ILE A 74 3.64 4.46 -10.94
C ILE A 74 3.77 5.90 -11.44
N ALA A 75 2.62 6.51 -11.76
CA ALA A 75 2.59 7.82 -12.41
C ALA A 75 2.53 8.96 -11.41
N ALA A 76 1.95 8.73 -10.23
CA ALA A 76 1.82 9.74 -9.18
C ALA A 76 1.80 9.11 -7.78
N ASN A 77 2.19 9.88 -6.76
CA ASN A 77 2.09 9.43 -5.36
C ASN A 77 0.65 9.11 -4.93
N ALA A 78 -0.37 9.63 -5.63
CA ALA A 78 -1.77 9.28 -5.41
C ALA A 78 -2.06 7.80 -5.69
N ASP A 79 -1.26 7.13 -6.54
CA ASP A 79 -1.38 5.71 -6.84
C ASP A 79 -0.99 4.80 -5.65
N TYR A 80 -0.47 5.38 -4.56
CA TYR A 80 -0.23 4.68 -3.30
C TYR A 80 -1.42 4.72 -2.33
N VAL A 81 -2.40 5.60 -2.58
CA VAL A 81 -3.49 5.90 -1.65
C VAL A 81 -4.71 5.01 -1.93
N PRO A 82 -5.14 4.15 -0.99
CA PRO A 82 -6.33 3.33 -1.19
C PRO A 82 -7.58 4.22 -1.27
N ALA A 83 -8.51 3.87 -2.16
CA ALA A 83 -9.72 4.66 -2.40
C ALA A 83 -10.67 4.73 -1.21
N ARG A 84 -10.71 3.72 -0.33
CA ARG A 84 -11.67 3.65 0.78
C ARG A 84 -11.05 3.88 2.15
N ARG A 85 -10.12 3.01 2.57
CA ARG A 85 -9.42 3.16 3.85
C ARG A 85 -8.08 2.45 3.88
N ALA A 86 -7.15 3.00 4.66
CA ALA A 86 -5.87 2.39 5.03
C ALA A 86 -5.95 1.83 6.47
N CYS A 87 -5.31 0.69 6.72
CA CYS A 87 -5.19 0.07 8.05
C CYS A 87 -3.92 0.62 8.73
N PRO A 88 -4.03 1.55 9.71
CA PRO A 88 -2.86 2.22 10.25
C PRO A 88 -1.83 1.27 10.87
N GLU A 89 -2.27 0.21 11.56
CA GLU A 89 -1.38 -0.78 12.18
C GLU A 89 -0.43 -1.42 11.15
N ALA A 90 -0.93 -1.66 9.94
CA ALA A 90 -0.23 -2.33 8.85
C ALA A 90 0.41 -1.38 7.83
N CYS A 91 0.46 -0.08 8.13
CA CYS A 91 1.12 0.90 7.27
C CYS A 91 2.48 1.32 7.86
N ASP A 92 3.45 1.57 6.99
CA ASP A 92 4.79 2.02 7.36
C ASP A 92 4.79 3.52 7.68
N PHE A 93 5.36 3.90 8.82
CA PHE A 93 5.34 5.29 9.26
C PHE A 93 6.18 6.20 8.36
N GLU A 94 7.38 5.75 7.98
CA GLU A 94 8.31 6.53 7.17
C GLU A 94 7.68 6.89 5.81
N PHE A 95 7.14 5.88 5.13
CA PHE A 95 6.47 6.05 3.85
C PHE A 95 5.23 6.95 3.95
N CYS A 96 4.39 6.72 4.96
CA CYS A 96 3.20 7.55 5.19
C CYS A 96 3.56 9.01 5.48
N LEU A 97 4.67 9.26 6.18
CA LEU A 97 5.16 10.61 6.45
C LEU A 97 5.65 11.29 5.17
N LYS A 98 6.34 10.56 4.29
CA LYS A 98 6.74 11.07 2.97
C LYS A 98 5.51 11.40 2.12
N LEU A 99 4.52 10.52 2.02
CA LEU A 99 3.26 10.83 1.30
C LEU A 99 2.63 12.15 1.79
N ARG A 100 2.61 12.36 3.11
CA ARG A 100 2.12 13.62 3.69
C ARG A 100 2.96 14.84 3.31
N GLN A 101 4.29 14.72 3.29
CA GLN A 101 5.19 15.77 2.80
C GLN A 101 5.01 16.04 1.30
N HIS A 102 4.34 15.15 0.56
CA HIS A 102 3.90 15.40 -0.82
C HIS A 102 2.41 15.81 -0.90
N GLY A 103 1.79 16.18 0.22
CA GLY A 103 0.42 16.68 0.28
C GLY A 103 -0.67 15.62 0.27
N LEU A 104 -0.31 14.35 0.41
CA LEU A 104 -1.27 13.25 0.39
C LEU A 104 -1.60 12.81 1.81
N ALA A 105 -2.89 12.78 2.11
CA ALA A 105 -3.41 12.20 3.33
C ALA A 105 -4.00 10.82 3.04
N LEU A 106 -3.54 9.81 3.77
CA LEU A 106 -4.12 8.47 3.71
C LEU A 106 -5.46 8.44 4.47
N PRO A 107 -6.51 7.79 3.94
CA PRO A 107 -7.79 7.65 4.62
C PRO A 107 -7.72 6.58 5.71
N PHE A 108 -7.01 6.83 6.80
CA PHE A 108 -6.83 5.84 7.85
C PHE A 108 -8.15 5.46 8.53
N ALA A 109 -8.35 4.16 8.72
CA ALA A 109 -9.38 3.60 9.59
C ALA A 109 -9.08 3.94 11.07
N ALA A 110 -10.06 3.67 11.94
CA ALA A 110 -9.80 3.65 13.38
C ALA A 110 -8.79 2.54 13.71
N TRP A 111 -7.91 2.81 14.67
CA TRP A 111 -7.01 1.82 15.23
C TRP A 111 -7.82 0.78 16.02
N ASP A 112 -7.65 -0.51 15.69
CA ASP A 112 -8.30 -1.67 16.29
C ASP A 112 -7.32 -2.65 16.95
N GLY A 113 -6.00 -2.52 16.73
CA GLY A 113 -4.96 -3.37 17.33
C GLY A 113 -4.93 -4.81 16.81
N MET A 114 -5.71 -5.15 15.78
CA MET A 114 -5.79 -6.51 15.24
C MET A 114 -4.51 -6.97 14.54
N ARG A 115 -3.62 -6.02 14.22
CA ARG A 115 -2.38 -6.27 13.46
C ARG A 115 -1.14 -5.86 14.25
N ASP A 116 -1.23 -5.83 15.57
CA ASP A 116 -0.11 -5.60 16.47
C ASP A 116 0.81 -6.84 16.44
N GLY A 117 1.78 -6.85 15.51
CA GLY A 117 2.72 -7.95 15.33
C GLY A 117 3.90 -7.57 14.45
N ALA A 118 5.06 -8.21 14.69
CA ALA A 118 6.30 -7.98 13.95
C ALA A 118 6.31 -8.75 12.61
N GLN A 119 5.34 -8.48 11.75
CA GLN A 119 5.33 -8.99 10.38
C GLN A 119 5.91 -7.94 9.44
N ALA A 120 6.82 -8.36 8.56
CA ALA A 120 7.36 -7.47 7.53
C ALA A 120 6.29 -7.16 6.47
N PHE A 121 5.49 -8.16 6.08
CA PHE A 121 4.39 -8.02 5.13
C PHE A 121 3.05 -8.35 5.78
N HIS A 122 2.07 -7.47 5.59
CA HIS A 122 0.71 -7.60 6.12
C HIS A 122 -0.33 -7.97 5.06
N GLY A 123 0.10 -8.16 3.80
CA GLY A 123 -0.70 -8.60 2.67
C GLY A 123 0.11 -9.55 1.77
N LEU A 124 -0.54 -10.10 0.74
CA LEU A 124 0.09 -10.96 -0.26
C LEU A 124 0.96 -10.13 -1.21
N LEU A 125 2.11 -10.67 -1.57
CA LEU A 125 3.00 -10.14 -2.59
C LEU A 125 2.53 -10.57 -3.98
N ASP A 126 2.94 -9.84 -5.01
CA ASP A 126 2.57 -10.14 -6.41
C ASP A 126 2.88 -11.60 -6.79
N GLU A 127 4.04 -12.10 -6.38
CA GLU A 127 4.49 -13.47 -6.63
C GLU A 127 3.68 -14.57 -5.89
N GLU A 128 2.87 -14.17 -4.90
CA GLU A 128 1.99 -15.07 -4.14
C GLU A 128 0.55 -15.08 -4.69
N LEU A 129 0.21 -14.18 -5.62
CA LEU A 129 -1.14 -14.04 -6.14
C LEU A 129 -1.41 -14.99 -7.31
N GLU A 130 -2.65 -15.47 -7.39
CA GLU A 130 -3.14 -16.19 -8.55
C GLU A 130 -3.57 -15.20 -9.65
N ASP A 131 -3.24 -15.50 -10.90
CA ASP A 131 -3.83 -14.78 -12.02
C ASP A 131 -5.31 -15.10 -12.18
N ALA A 132 -6.10 -14.09 -12.50
CA ALA A 132 -7.50 -14.28 -12.87
C ALA A 132 -7.58 -15.26 -14.04
N ARG A 133 -8.15 -16.45 -13.79
CA ARG A 133 -8.35 -17.43 -14.85
C ARG A 133 -9.31 -16.82 -15.88
N PRO A 134 -9.01 -16.89 -17.18
CA PRO A 134 -9.97 -16.48 -18.18
C PRO A 134 -11.24 -17.33 -18.00
N VAL A 135 -12.37 -16.67 -17.74
CA VAL A 135 -13.66 -17.35 -17.76
C VAL A 135 -13.86 -17.82 -19.20
N ALA A 136 -13.77 -19.13 -19.42
CA ALA A 136 -14.11 -19.71 -20.70
C ALA A 136 -15.56 -19.30 -21.02
N MET A 137 -15.73 -18.38 -21.96
CA MET A 137 -17.03 -18.08 -22.54
C MET A 137 -17.51 -19.38 -23.20
N CYS A 138 -18.43 -20.09 -22.55
CA CYS A 138 -19.23 -21.09 -23.22
C CYS A 138 -19.99 -20.38 -24.35
N ALA A 139 -19.52 -20.59 -25.59
CA ALA A 139 -20.29 -20.25 -26.77
C ALA A 139 -21.58 -21.09 -26.74
N ALA A 140 -22.72 -20.40 -26.64
CA ALA A 140 -24.05 -20.99 -26.82
C ALA A 140 -24.36 -21.12 -28.32
#